data_AF-A0A416GBZ0-F1
#
_entry.id   AF-A0A416GBZ0-F1
#
_cell.length_a   1.000
_cell.length_b   1.000
_cell.length_c   1.000
_cell.angle_alpha   90.00
_cell.angle_beta   90.00
_cell.angle_gamma   90.00
#
_symmetry.space_group_name_H-M   'P 1'
#
loop_
_entity.id
_entity.type
_entity.pdbx_description
1 polymer ?
#
loop_
_entity_poly.entity_id
_entity_poly.type
_entity_poly.pdbx_seq_one_letter_code
_entity_poly.pdbx_strand_id
1 'polypeptide(L)'
;MIQILTKEWEITKEYIYEVALQQGIVQLDINDFLYAVRYRRPLLAVKVEDEALIPELCQQAFHNLDSNLSLKPSVIILNFVYGEDNPIHIEEIQALVDIFQSYNEQNIEIKWGLQSRKEFGYQRQVQLFAFGRETVEVKEIGCTDAMQVWGTTFHGVEELMQYARSEQPKDGVWVGEDSERYPCFDSSDYATENRYYHNFVFASTRAELEDKLAMLENRKLLKGNYNKLYPEMHPIAYWEGDTYHPLYYTVRDQDI
;
A
#
# COMPACT_ATOMS: atom_id res chain seq x y z
N MET A 1 21.06 -4.79 -21.46
CA MET A 1 20.81 -5.81 -20.42
C MET A 1 19.50 -5.47 -19.72
N ILE A 2 18.64 -6.45 -19.45
CA ILE A 2 17.40 -6.27 -18.67
C ILE A 2 17.44 -7.21 -17.47
N GLN A 3 17.23 -6.66 -16.29
CA GLN A 3 17.09 -7.40 -15.03
C GLN A 3 15.71 -7.10 -14.43
N ILE A 4 15.03 -8.14 -13.97
CA ILE A 4 13.71 -8.03 -13.32
C ILE A 4 13.81 -8.67 -11.94
N LEU A 5 13.39 -7.93 -10.91
CA LEU A 5 13.33 -8.39 -9.53
C LEU A 5 11.86 -8.43 -9.07
N THR A 6 11.47 -9.52 -8.43
CA THR A 6 10.09 -9.72 -7.94
C THR A 6 10.02 -9.97 -6.44
N LYS A 7 11.14 -10.28 -5.77
CA LYS A 7 11.18 -10.43 -4.31
C LYS A 7 11.34 -9.08 -3.65
N GLU A 8 10.49 -8.78 -2.68
CA GLU A 8 10.48 -7.48 -1.99
C GLU A 8 11.82 -7.09 -1.37
N TRP A 9 12.51 -8.04 -0.73
CA TRP A 9 13.80 -7.77 -0.10
C TRP A 9 14.89 -7.50 -1.15
N GLU A 10 14.82 -8.13 -2.33
CA GLU A 10 15.74 -7.84 -3.45
C GLU A 10 15.48 -6.45 -4.00
N ILE A 11 14.21 -6.10 -4.22
CA ILE A 11 13.78 -4.78 -4.70
C ILE A 11 14.19 -3.68 -3.72
N THR A 12 13.96 -3.89 -2.42
CA THR A 12 14.32 -2.94 -1.35
C THR A 12 15.82 -2.73 -1.30
N LYS A 13 16.60 -3.83 -1.34
CA LYS A 13 18.05 -3.77 -1.37
C LYS A 13 18.54 -2.99 -2.60
N GLU A 14 18.03 -3.31 -3.78
CA GLU A 14 18.39 -2.64 -5.04
C GLU A 14 18.13 -1.13 -4.94
N TYR A 15 16.95 -0.71 -4.48
CA TYR A 15 16.64 0.71 -4.32
C TYR A 15 17.60 1.42 -3.36
N ILE A 16 17.87 0.82 -2.19
CA ILE A 16 18.73 1.46 -1.19
C ILE A 16 20.14 1.66 -1.74
N TYR A 17 20.75 0.62 -2.30
CA TYR A 17 22.15 0.68 -2.72
C TYR A 17 22.36 1.44 -4.03
N GLU A 18 21.46 1.29 -5.00
CA GLU A 18 21.65 1.89 -6.33
C GLU A 18 20.99 3.25 -6.49
N VAL A 19 20.03 3.60 -5.61
CA VAL A 19 19.29 4.87 -5.71
C VAL A 19 19.53 5.72 -4.48
N ALA A 20 19.04 5.30 -3.31
CA ALA A 20 18.96 6.16 -2.12
C ALA A 20 20.33 6.58 -1.57
N LEU A 21 21.33 5.71 -1.67
CA LEU A 21 22.70 5.99 -1.22
C LEU A 21 23.56 6.71 -2.27
N GLN A 22 23.07 6.84 -3.50
CA GLN A 22 23.81 7.49 -4.58
C GLN A 22 23.49 8.98 -4.64
N GLN A 23 24.47 9.79 -5.05
CA GLN A 23 24.24 11.21 -5.31
C GLN A 23 23.58 11.40 -6.67
N GLY A 24 22.44 12.09 -6.68
CA GLY A 24 21.72 12.47 -7.88
C GLY A 24 21.75 13.98 -8.12
N ILE A 25 21.67 14.35 -9.39
CA ILE A 25 21.37 15.73 -9.82
C ILE A 25 19.92 16.06 -9.43
N VAL A 26 19.00 15.12 -9.68
CA VAL A 26 17.67 15.11 -9.10
C VAL A 26 17.66 13.97 -8.09
N GLN A 27 17.73 14.32 -6.81
CA GLN A 27 17.94 13.37 -5.72
C GLN A 27 16.65 12.62 -5.39
N LEU A 28 16.75 11.29 -5.40
CA LEU A 28 15.82 10.39 -4.72
C LEU A 28 16.49 9.86 -3.46
N ASP A 29 15.74 9.77 -2.36
CA ASP A 29 16.29 9.33 -1.08
C ASP A 29 15.47 8.21 -0.42
N ILE A 30 15.86 7.84 0.80
CA ILE A 30 15.15 6.80 1.56
C ILE A 30 13.71 7.20 1.90
N ASN A 31 13.41 8.49 2.05
CA ASN A 31 12.06 8.97 2.36
C ASN A 31 11.12 8.77 1.18
N ASP A 32 11.60 8.88 -0.06
CA ASP A 32 10.82 8.55 -1.25
C ASP A 32 10.39 7.08 -1.26
N PHE A 33 11.30 6.19 -0.87
CA PHE A 33 10.98 4.78 -0.70
C PHE A 33 9.98 4.55 0.43
N LEU A 34 10.24 5.12 1.62
CA LEU A 34 9.36 4.98 2.78
C LEU A 34 7.95 5.51 2.49
N TYR A 35 7.83 6.60 1.75
CA TYR A 35 6.56 7.11 1.24
C TYR A 35 5.85 6.09 0.35
N ALA A 36 6.58 5.48 -0.60
CA ALA A 36 6.01 4.49 -1.50
C ALA A 36 5.49 3.28 -0.72
N VAL A 37 6.25 2.74 0.23
CA VAL A 37 5.90 1.53 0.99
C VAL A 37 4.96 1.74 2.18
N ARG A 38 4.64 2.98 2.56
CA ARG A 38 3.78 3.28 3.73
C ARG A 38 2.44 2.54 3.71
N TYR A 39 1.85 2.35 2.54
CA TYR A 39 0.56 1.67 2.34
C TYR A 39 0.57 0.74 1.12
N ARG A 40 1.75 0.32 0.68
CA ARG A 40 1.97 -0.45 -0.54
C ARG A 40 3.15 -1.38 -0.31
N ARG A 41 3.24 -2.43 -1.12
CA ARG A 41 4.42 -3.29 -1.16
C ARG A 41 5.19 -3.07 -2.47
N PRO A 42 6.50 -3.30 -2.47
CA PRO A 42 7.25 -3.45 -3.72
C PRO A 42 6.65 -4.62 -4.51
N LEU A 43 6.28 -4.37 -5.76
CA LEU A 43 5.71 -5.41 -6.63
C LEU A 43 6.76 -5.97 -7.58
N LEU A 44 7.52 -5.07 -8.19
CA LEU A 44 8.44 -5.41 -9.26
C LEU A 44 9.46 -4.28 -9.40
N ALA A 45 10.70 -4.64 -9.69
CA ALA A 45 11.69 -3.69 -10.20
C ALA A 45 12.23 -4.15 -11.55
N VAL A 46 12.36 -3.21 -12.48
CA VAL A 46 13.02 -3.42 -13.77
C VAL A 46 14.25 -2.53 -13.82
N LYS A 47 15.38 -3.12 -14.18
CA LYS A 47 16.60 -2.40 -14.50
C LYS A 47 16.96 -2.69 -15.95
N VAL A 48 17.06 -1.62 -16.74
CA VAL A 48 17.46 -1.67 -18.16
C VAL A 48 18.76 -0.89 -18.30
N GLU A 49 19.79 -1.52 -18.86
CA GLU A 49 21.10 -0.91 -19.12
C GLU A 49 21.46 -1.08 -20.60
N ASP A 50 21.72 0.00 -21.32
CA ASP A 50 22.07 -0.06 -22.75
C ASP A 50 22.80 1.23 -23.19
N GLU A 51 23.10 1.35 -24.48
CA GLU A 51 23.63 2.56 -25.11
C GLU A 51 22.53 3.44 -25.73
N ALA A 52 21.29 2.93 -25.81
CA ALA A 52 20.14 3.63 -26.38
C ALA A 52 19.66 4.82 -25.52
N LEU A 53 18.79 5.67 -26.09
CA LEU A 53 18.33 6.90 -25.43
C LEU A 53 17.50 6.60 -24.18
N ILE A 54 17.54 7.49 -23.17
CA ILE A 54 16.82 7.27 -21.90
C ILE A 54 15.30 7.04 -22.11
N PRO A 55 14.61 7.77 -23.02
CA PRO A 55 13.20 7.50 -23.31
C PRO A 55 12.94 6.10 -23.87
N GLU A 56 13.84 5.58 -24.70
CA GLU A 56 13.71 4.24 -25.28
C GLU A 56 13.89 3.16 -24.19
N LEU A 57 14.88 3.34 -23.31
CA LEU A 57 15.07 2.46 -22.15
C LEU A 57 13.91 2.53 -21.17
N CYS A 58 13.32 3.71 -21.00
CA CYS A 58 12.14 3.93 -20.18
C CYS A 58 10.94 3.16 -20.74
N GLN A 59 10.68 3.25 -22.05
CA GLN A 59 9.63 2.46 -22.71
C GLN A 59 9.86 0.95 -22.56
N GLN A 60 11.11 0.48 -22.67
CA GLN A 60 11.42 -0.92 -22.42
C GLN A 60 11.14 -1.32 -20.96
N ALA A 61 11.48 -0.46 -19.99
CA ALA A 61 11.21 -0.73 -18.58
C ALA A 61 9.70 -0.83 -18.31
N PHE A 62 8.91 0.08 -18.86
CA PHE A 62 7.45 0.07 -18.77
C PHE A 62 6.82 -1.14 -19.48
N HIS A 63 7.30 -1.50 -20.67
CA HIS A 63 6.83 -2.71 -21.36
C HIS A 63 7.07 -3.98 -20.52
N ASN A 64 8.23 -4.07 -19.86
CA ASN A 64 8.53 -5.19 -18.97
C ASN A 64 7.68 -5.15 -17.68
N LEU A 65 7.38 -3.97 -17.15
CA LEU A 65 6.43 -3.82 -16.06
C LEU A 65 5.07 -4.40 -16.45
N ASP A 66 4.48 -3.92 -17.54
CA ASP A 66 3.12 -4.31 -17.97
C ASP A 66 3.04 -5.79 -18.37
N SER A 67 4.12 -6.36 -18.91
CA SER A 67 4.17 -7.77 -19.32
C SER A 67 4.34 -8.74 -18.16
N ASN A 68 4.94 -8.31 -17.04
CA ASN A 68 5.25 -9.18 -15.90
C ASN A 68 4.38 -8.92 -14.67
N LEU A 69 3.59 -7.85 -14.67
CA LEU A 69 2.79 -7.46 -13.53
C LEU A 69 1.28 -7.50 -13.86
N SER A 70 0.56 -8.40 -13.22
CA SER A 70 -0.91 -8.50 -13.35
C SER A 70 -1.65 -7.46 -12.51
N LEU A 71 -1.01 -6.97 -11.45
CA LEU A 71 -1.59 -5.99 -10.53
C LEU A 71 -1.18 -4.58 -10.93
N LYS A 72 -2.15 -3.67 -11.05
CA LYS A 72 -1.84 -2.28 -11.40
C LYS A 72 -1.08 -1.58 -10.25
N PRO A 73 0.11 -0.98 -10.52
CA PRO A 73 0.81 -0.21 -9.50
C PRO A 73 0.07 1.09 -9.19
N SER A 74 0.36 1.68 -8.04
CA SER A 74 -0.19 2.99 -7.63
C SER A 74 0.88 4.05 -7.45
N VAL A 75 2.13 3.63 -7.20
CA VAL A 75 3.31 4.51 -7.23
C VAL A 75 4.39 3.81 -8.05
N ILE A 76 5.06 4.57 -8.90
CA ILE A 76 6.28 4.14 -9.59
C ILE A 76 7.38 5.13 -9.26
N ILE A 77 8.55 4.62 -8.88
CA ILE A 77 9.76 5.42 -8.75
C ILE A 77 10.69 5.06 -9.92
N LEU A 78 11.14 6.08 -10.65
CA LEU A 78 12.08 5.95 -11.75
C LEU A 78 13.42 6.57 -11.37
N ASN A 79 14.52 5.89 -11.63
CA ASN A 79 15.85 6.47 -11.52
C ASN A 79 16.54 6.38 -12.89
N PHE A 80 16.94 7.51 -13.42
CA PHE A 80 17.68 7.61 -14.67
C PHE A 80 19.15 7.83 -14.37
N VAL A 81 20.01 7.03 -14.99
CA VAL A 81 21.45 7.08 -14.79
C VAL A 81 22.13 7.23 -16.15
N TYR A 82 23.04 8.18 -16.27
CA TYR A 82 23.81 8.41 -17.48
C TYR A 82 25.30 8.58 -17.18
N GLY A 83 26.15 8.22 -18.15
CA GLY A 83 27.59 8.37 -18.07
C GLY A 83 27.99 9.83 -18.21
N GLU A 84 28.92 10.35 -17.41
CA GLU A 84 29.39 11.74 -17.54
C GLU A 84 29.91 12.06 -18.95
N ASP A 85 30.43 11.06 -19.67
CA ASP A 85 30.90 11.16 -21.05
C ASP A 85 29.76 11.15 -22.10
N ASN A 86 28.55 10.79 -21.70
CA ASN A 86 27.35 10.76 -22.54
C ASN A 86 26.17 11.43 -21.82
N PRO A 87 26.19 12.77 -21.68
CA PRO A 87 25.19 13.51 -20.93
C PRO A 87 23.80 13.42 -21.55
N ILE A 88 22.78 13.47 -20.69
CA ILE A 88 21.39 13.52 -21.15
C ILE A 88 21.07 14.87 -21.81
N HIS A 89 20.38 14.82 -22.95
CA HIS A 89 19.94 16.02 -23.65
C HIS A 89 18.54 16.46 -23.22
N ILE A 90 18.21 17.75 -23.39
CA ILE A 90 16.92 18.31 -22.93
C ILE A 90 15.73 17.71 -23.69
N GLU A 91 15.94 17.37 -24.95
CA GLU A 91 14.95 16.73 -25.81
C GLU A 91 14.57 15.34 -25.28
N GLU A 92 15.51 14.62 -24.67
CA GLU A 92 15.23 13.34 -24.03
C GLU A 92 14.37 13.51 -22.79
N ILE A 93 14.62 14.54 -21.98
CA ILE A 93 13.80 14.85 -20.81
C ILE A 93 12.38 15.23 -21.24
N GLN A 94 12.23 15.99 -22.33
CA GLN A 94 10.91 16.34 -22.88
C GLN A 94 10.14 15.10 -23.32
N ALA A 95 10.79 14.15 -24.00
CA ALA A 95 10.15 12.91 -24.41
C ALA A 95 9.67 12.04 -23.23
N LEU A 96 10.29 12.16 -22.05
CA LEU A 96 9.81 11.49 -20.84
C LEU A 96 8.49 12.05 -20.31
N VAL A 97 8.20 13.33 -20.55
CA VAL A 97 6.95 13.98 -20.09
C VAL A 97 5.73 13.29 -20.69
N ASP A 98 5.77 13.00 -21.99
CA ASP A 98 4.68 12.32 -22.69
C ASP A 98 4.47 10.90 -22.13
N ILE A 99 5.56 10.19 -21.83
CA ILE A 99 5.50 8.86 -21.19
C ILE A 99 4.83 8.98 -19.83
N PHE A 100 5.26 9.91 -18.97
CA PHE A 100 4.71 10.07 -17.63
C PHE A 100 3.24 10.48 -17.64
N GLN A 101 2.82 11.32 -18.59
CA GLN A 101 1.44 11.75 -18.71
C GLN A 101 0.49 10.55 -18.91
N SER A 102 0.87 9.59 -19.75
CA SER A 102 0.04 8.39 -20.02
C SER A 102 -0.21 7.51 -18.79
N TYR A 103 0.73 7.50 -17.82
CA TYR A 103 0.59 6.77 -16.56
C TYR A 103 -0.09 7.60 -15.47
N ASN A 104 0.12 8.92 -15.45
CA ASN A 104 -0.60 9.82 -14.55
C ASN A 104 -2.12 9.81 -14.84
N GLU A 105 -2.53 9.77 -16.11
CA GLU A 105 -3.94 9.63 -16.52
C GLU A 105 -4.59 8.35 -15.99
N GLN A 106 -3.78 7.36 -15.62
CA GLN A 106 -4.19 6.11 -15.03
C GLN A 106 -4.24 6.12 -13.49
N ASN A 107 -4.11 7.29 -12.85
CA ASN A 107 -3.98 7.48 -11.39
C ASN A 107 -2.76 6.77 -10.79
N ILE A 108 -1.66 6.67 -11.55
CA ILE A 108 -0.39 6.14 -11.06
C ILE A 108 0.52 7.33 -10.76
N GLU A 109 0.94 7.47 -9.51
CA GLU A 109 1.89 8.53 -9.12
C GLU A 109 3.30 8.16 -9.57
N ILE A 110 3.98 9.05 -10.30
CA ILE A 110 5.36 8.85 -10.71
C ILE A 110 6.28 9.82 -9.95
N LYS A 111 7.29 9.26 -9.29
CA LYS A 111 8.46 10.00 -8.81
C LYS A 111 9.66 9.63 -9.66
N TRP A 112 10.56 10.58 -9.91
CA TRP A 112 11.74 10.30 -10.72
C TRP A 112 12.98 11.02 -10.18
N GLY A 113 14.14 10.42 -10.45
CA GLY A 113 15.46 10.92 -10.12
C GLY A 113 16.41 10.85 -11.31
N LEU A 114 17.51 11.57 -11.18
CA LEU A 114 18.54 11.65 -12.22
C LEU A 114 19.91 11.60 -11.58
N GLN A 115 20.77 10.69 -12.04
CA GLN A 115 22.12 10.49 -11.56
C GLN A 115 23.11 10.52 -12.72
N SER A 116 24.29 11.12 -12.49
CA SER A 116 25.45 10.98 -13.37
C SER A 116 26.47 10.05 -12.72
N ARG A 117 27.06 9.15 -13.50
CA ARG A 117 28.12 8.25 -13.01
C ARG A 117 29.36 8.36 -13.91
N LYS A 118 30.54 8.40 -13.30
CA LYS A 118 31.83 8.48 -14.03
C LYS A 118 32.15 7.22 -14.81
N GLU A 119 31.96 6.07 -14.17
CA GLU A 119 32.26 4.76 -14.76
C GLU A 119 31.17 3.78 -14.35
N PHE A 120 30.36 3.36 -15.31
CA PHE A 120 29.55 2.15 -15.21
C PHE A 120 29.50 1.49 -16.58
N GLY A 121 29.46 0.16 -16.62
CA GLY A 121 29.78 -0.61 -17.84
C GLY A 121 28.87 -0.35 -19.06
N TYR A 122 27.76 0.35 -18.86
CA TYR A 122 26.85 0.83 -19.91
C TYR A 122 26.79 2.36 -19.85
N GLN A 123 26.49 3.01 -20.96
CA GLN A 123 26.42 4.47 -21.01
C GLN A 123 25.15 5.02 -20.34
N ARG A 124 24.06 4.24 -20.35
CA ARG A 124 22.73 4.67 -19.91
C ARG A 124 22.00 3.55 -19.19
N GLN A 125 21.23 3.92 -18.18
CA GLN A 125 20.46 2.98 -17.37
C GLN A 125 19.16 3.62 -16.89
N VAL A 126 18.10 2.81 -16.88
CA VAL A 126 16.81 3.14 -16.27
C VAL A 126 16.47 2.08 -15.24
N GLN A 127 16.14 2.52 -14.03
CA GLN A 127 15.61 1.67 -12.98
C GLN A 127 14.18 2.09 -12.67
N LEU A 128 13.27 1.14 -12.70
CA LEU A 128 11.86 1.30 -12.41
C LEU A 128 11.53 0.47 -11.20
N PHE A 129 10.90 1.08 -10.20
CA PHE A 129 10.42 0.41 -8.98
C PHE A 129 8.91 0.63 -8.88
N ALA A 130 8.14 -0.44 -9.01
CA ALA A 130 6.69 -0.40 -8.97
C ALA A 130 6.17 -0.83 -7.59
N PHE A 131 5.26 -0.02 -7.06
CA PHE A 131 4.63 -0.24 -5.77
C PHE A 131 3.12 -0.25 -5.94
N GLY A 132 2.47 -1.26 -5.39
CA GLY A 132 1.01 -1.37 -5.42
C GLY A 132 0.48 -1.73 -4.06
N ARG A 133 -0.79 -1.39 -3.88
CA ARG A 133 -1.55 -1.82 -2.72
C ARG A 133 -1.76 -3.32 -2.87
N GLU A 134 -1.60 -4.08 -1.79
CA GLU A 134 -2.07 -5.46 -1.80
C GLU A 134 -3.54 -5.49 -2.19
N THR A 135 -3.92 -6.49 -2.98
CA THR A 135 -5.31 -6.88 -3.12
C THR A 135 -5.78 -7.36 -1.77
N VAL A 136 -6.42 -6.45 -1.06
CA VAL A 136 -7.12 -6.73 0.17
C VAL A 136 -8.52 -7.15 -0.24
N GLU A 137 -8.81 -8.45 -0.09
CA GLU A 137 -10.15 -8.96 -0.29
C GLU A 137 -10.97 -8.75 0.98
N VAL A 138 -12.28 -8.57 0.82
CA VAL A 138 -13.22 -8.58 1.94
C VAL A 138 -13.86 -9.95 2.00
N LYS A 139 -13.62 -10.67 3.09
CA LYS A 139 -14.32 -11.91 3.40
C LYS A 139 -15.51 -11.63 4.31
N GLU A 140 -16.52 -12.47 4.15
CA GLU A 140 -17.73 -12.51 4.97
C GLU A 140 -17.74 -13.81 5.76
N ILE A 141 -17.90 -13.72 7.07
CA ILE A 141 -18.07 -14.87 7.97
C ILE A 141 -19.22 -14.62 8.95
N GLY A 142 -19.76 -15.66 9.58
CA GLY A 142 -20.72 -15.50 10.66
C GLY A 142 -20.13 -14.72 11.84
N CYS A 143 -20.95 -13.96 12.55
CA CYS A 143 -20.49 -13.16 13.70
C CYS A 143 -19.92 -13.99 14.87
N THR A 144 -20.17 -15.30 14.88
CA THR A 144 -19.60 -16.27 15.84
C THR A 144 -18.46 -17.11 15.26
N ASP A 145 -18.18 -16.97 13.96
CA ASP A 145 -17.13 -17.73 13.30
C ASP A 145 -15.75 -17.19 13.68
N ALA A 146 -14.73 -18.05 13.57
CA ALA A 146 -13.37 -17.65 13.87
C ALA A 146 -12.76 -16.86 12.70
N MET A 147 -12.03 -15.78 13.02
CA MET A 147 -11.18 -15.05 12.10
C MET A 147 -9.71 -15.14 12.53
N GLN A 148 -8.79 -15.11 11.58
CA GLN A 148 -7.36 -15.11 11.87
C GLN A 148 -6.74 -13.78 11.46
N VAL A 149 -5.90 -13.24 12.34
CA VAL A 149 -5.14 -12.00 12.12
C VAL A 149 -3.70 -12.26 12.54
N TRP A 150 -2.78 -12.22 11.58
CA TRP A 150 -1.34 -12.43 11.80
C TRP A 150 -1.00 -13.68 12.63
N GLY A 151 -1.71 -14.78 12.37
CA GLY A 151 -1.54 -16.05 13.08
C GLY A 151 -2.41 -16.18 14.34
N THR A 152 -2.92 -15.09 14.91
CA THR A 152 -3.82 -15.10 16.08
C THR A 152 -5.25 -15.34 15.66
N THR A 153 -5.92 -16.31 16.30
CA THR A 153 -7.33 -16.63 16.04
C THR A 153 -8.23 -15.90 17.02
N PHE A 154 -9.26 -15.20 16.52
CA PHE A 154 -10.35 -14.62 17.31
C PHE A 154 -11.65 -15.35 17.02
N HIS A 155 -12.39 -15.74 18.05
CA HIS A 155 -13.63 -16.53 18.00
C HIS A 155 -14.85 -15.62 18.06
N GLY A 156 -15.20 -15.02 16.93
CA GLY A 156 -16.37 -14.17 16.78
C GLY A 156 -16.22 -12.77 17.36
N VAL A 157 -17.27 -11.98 17.17
CA VAL A 157 -17.27 -10.54 17.48
C VAL A 157 -17.23 -10.26 18.97
N GLU A 158 -17.84 -11.11 19.80
CA GLU A 158 -17.80 -10.94 21.26
C GLU A 158 -16.37 -10.94 21.80
N GLU A 159 -15.51 -11.81 21.27
CA GLU A 159 -14.10 -11.85 21.68
C GLU A 159 -13.36 -10.59 21.21
N LEU A 160 -13.63 -10.09 19.99
CA LEU A 160 -13.06 -8.83 19.51
C LEU A 160 -13.39 -7.66 20.44
N MET A 161 -14.67 -7.53 20.81
CA MET A 161 -15.14 -6.49 21.74
C MET A 161 -14.51 -6.64 23.12
N GLN A 162 -14.32 -7.87 23.61
CA GLN A 162 -13.66 -8.12 24.88
C GLN A 162 -12.21 -7.61 24.86
N TYR A 163 -11.44 -7.95 23.83
CA TYR A 163 -10.04 -7.50 23.73
C TYR A 163 -9.94 -5.99 23.53
N ALA A 164 -10.79 -5.40 22.68
CA ALA A 164 -10.85 -3.96 22.49
C ALA A 164 -11.12 -3.21 23.81
N ARG A 165 -12.06 -3.69 24.62
CA ARG A 165 -12.39 -3.08 25.93
C ARG A 165 -11.35 -3.32 27.01
N SER A 166 -10.65 -4.46 26.95
CA SER A 166 -9.64 -4.82 27.94
C SER A 166 -8.34 -4.01 27.79
N GLU A 167 -8.12 -3.42 26.61
CA GLU A 167 -6.84 -2.83 26.20
C GLU A 167 -5.65 -3.77 26.46
N GLN A 168 -5.83 -5.07 26.22
CA GLN A 168 -4.78 -6.08 26.26
C GLN A 168 -4.64 -6.74 24.88
N PRO A 169 -3.41 -7.07 24.46
CA PRO A 169 -3.20 -7.82 23.24
C PRO A 169 -3.53 -9.30 23.43
N LYS A 170 -4.07 -9.92 22.39
CA LYS A 170 -4.15 -11.39 22.26
C LYS A 170 -2.97 -11.87 21.44
N ASP A 171 -2.07 -12.64 22.06
CA ASP A 171 -0.88 -13.19 21.39
C ASP A 171 -0.04 -12.12 20.65
N GLY A 172 0.04 -10.91 21.21
CA GLY A 172 0.76 -9.77 20.62
C GLY A 172 -0.05 -8.93 19.63
N VAL A 173 -1.28 -9.32 19.30
CA VAL A 173 -2.19 -8.56 18.44
C VAL A 173 -3.14 -7.72 19.28
N TRP A 174 -3.06 -6.41 19.10
CA TRP A 174 -3.97 -5.45 19.72
C TRP A 174 -5.24 -5.30 18.88
N VAL A 175 -6.37 -5.12 19.55
CA VAL A 175 -7.68 -4.84 18.92
C VAL A 175 -8.17 -3.49 19.41
N GLY A 176 -8.67 -2.67 18.49
CA GLY A 176 -9.29 -1.38 18.77
C GLY A 176 -10.66 -1.30 18.12
N GLU A 177 -11.59 -0.58 18.74
CA GLU A 177 -12.98 -0.47 18.31
C GLU A 177 -13.36 1.00 18.10
N ASP A 178 -13.96 1.31 16.94
CA ASP A 178 -14.68 2.54 16.66
C ASP A 178 -16.13 2.18 16.30
N SER A 179 -17.07 2.62 17.14
CA SER A 179 -18.47 2.22 17.05
C SER A 179 -19.43 3.40 17.11
N GLU A 180 -20.54 3.32 16.37
CA GLU A 180 -21.61 4.32 16.38
C GLU A 180 -22.97 3.65 16.63
N ARG A 181 -23.80 4.26 17.48
CA ARG A 181 -25.14 3.74 17.78
C ARG A 181 -26.03 3.86 16.54
N TYR A 182 -26.91 2.88 16.35
CA TYR A 182 -27.93 2.95 15.31
C TYR A 182 -28.78 4.23 15.42
N PRO A 183 -29.15 4.85 14.28
CA PRO A 183 -30.03 6.02 14.29
C PRO A 183 -31.39 5.64 14.86
N CYS A 184 -31.85 6.40 15.85
CA CYS A 184 -33.17 6.27 16.45
C CYS A 184 -34.06 7.40 15.94
N PHE A 185 -35.24 7.08 15.38
CA PHE A 185 -36.11 8.06 14.76
C PHE A 185 -37.21 8.57 15.70
N ASP A 186 -37.53 7.78 16.73
CA ASP A 186 -38.45 8.18 17.78
C ASP A 186 -37.99 7.73 19.18
N SER A 187 -38.73 8.18 20.21
CA SER A 187 -38.43 7.86 21.60
C SER A 187 -38.59 6.38 21.97
N SER A 188 -39.36 5.62 21.17
CA SER A 188 -39.51 4.17 21.36
C SER A 188 -38.25 3.45 20.89
N ASP A 189 -37.71 3.84 19.73
CA ASP A 189 -36.43 3.32 19.23
C ASP A 189 -35.31 3.55 20.24
N TYR A 190 -35.22 4.75 20.83
CA TYR A 190 -34.21 5.05 21.84
C TYR A 190 -34.25 4.12 23.07
N ALA A 191 -35.43 3.58 23.41
CA ALA A 191 -35.63 2.72 24.56
C ALA A 191 -35.27 1.25 24.29
N THR A 192 -35.33 0.80 23.04
CA THR A 192 -35.15 -0.61 22.67
C THR A 192 -33.93 -0.87 21.79
N GLU A 193 -33.46 0.12 21.04
CA GLU A 193 -32.33 0.00 20.13
C GLU A 193 -31.01 0.00 20.90
N ASN A 194 -30.37 -1.15 20.97
CA ASN A 194 -29.09 -1.37 21.62
C ASN A 194 -27.97 -1.73 20.63
N ARG A 195 -28.25 -1.74 19.32
CA ARG A 195 -27.27 -2.07 18.30
C ARG A 195 -26.33 -0.90 18.00
N TYR A 196 -25.12 -1.27 17.63
CA TYR A 196 -24.07 -0.37 17.21
C TYR A 196 -23.47 -0.90 15.91
N TYR A 197 -23.05 0.01 15.05
CA TYR A 197 -22.10 -0.33 13.99
C TYR A 197 -20.72 -0.41 14.62
N HIS A 198 -19.97 -1.47 14.34
CA HIS A 198 -18.66 -1.71 14.92
C HIS A 198 -17.60 -1.79 13.83
N ASN A 199 -16.52 -1.00 13.95
CA ASN A 199 -15.32 -1.12 13.14
C ASN A 199 -14.16 -1.55 14.05
N PHE A 200 -13.53 -2.69 13.75
CA PHE A 200 -12.41 -3.24 14.51
C PHE A 200 -11.10 -3.08 13.73
N VAL A 201 -10.09 -2.46 14.33
CA VAL A 201 -8.73 -2.38 13.76
C VAL A 201 -7.78 -3.23 14.57
N PHE A 202 -6.78 -3.80 13.90
CA PHE A 202 -5.75 -4.60 14.58
C PHE A 202 -4.36 -4.00 14.38
N ALA A 203 -3.51 -4.15 15.39
CA ALA A 203 -2.17 -3.57 15.39
C ALA A 203 -1.17 -4.46 16.13
N SER A 204 0.09 -4.43 15.69
CA SER A 204 1.19 -5.18 16.33
C SER A 204 1.74 -4.45 17.56
N THR A 205 1.48 -3.15 17.66
CA THR A 205 1.91 -2.28 18.76
C THR A 205 0.79 -1.34 19.17
N ARG A 206 0.84 -0.86 20.42
CA ARG A 206 -0.12 0.13 20.93
C ARG A 206 -0.08 1.46 20.16
N ALA A 207 1.11 1.92 19.77
CA ALA A 207 1.25 3.15 18.98
C ALA A 207 0.59 3.05 17.60
N GLU A 208 0.79 1.92 16.90
CA GLU A 208 0.11 1.66 15.63
C GLU A 208 -1.42 1.60 15.81
N LEU A 209 -1.90 1.05 16.94
CA LEU A 209 -3.34 1.01 17.24
C LEU A 209 -3.93 2.41 17.39
N GLU A 210 -3.26 3.27 18.16
CA GLU A 210 -3.67 4.65 18.41
C GLU A 210 -3.70 5.45 17.09
N ASP A 211 -2.69 5.28 16.23
CA ASP A 211 -2.66 5.88 14.90
C ASP A 211 -3.83 5.42 14.03
N LYS A 212 -4.16 4.11 14.03
CA LYS A 212 -5.29 3.57 13.27
C LYS A 212 -6.64 4.09 13.78
N LEU A 213 -6.83 4.17 15.09
CA LEU A 213 -8.07 4.73 15.68
C LEU A 213 -8.22 6.22 15.33
N ALA A 214 -7.16 7.01 15.45
CA ALA A 214 -7.17 8.41 15.03
C ALA A 214 -7.47 8.56 13.52
N MET A 215 -6.99 7.64 12.69
CA MET A 215 -7.34 7.61 11.26
C MET A 215 -8.83 7.29 11.02
N LEU A 216 -9.44 6.39 11.80
CA LEU A 216 -10.88 6.09 11.69
C LEU A 216 -11.74 7.29 12.07
N GLU A 217 -11.40 7.99 13.14
CA GLU A 217 -12.13 9.15 13.63
C GLU A 217 -12.14 10.30 12.60
N ASN A 218 -10.99 10.56 11.97
CA ASN A 218 -10.84 11.68 11.04
C ASN A 218 -11.31 11.40 9.60
N ARG A 219 -11.66 10.17 9.25
CA ARG A 219 -12.08 9.81 7.88
C ARG A 219 -13.57 10.02 7.65
N LYS A 220 -13.90 10.59 6.48
CA LYS A 220 -15.28 10.74 6.00
C LYS A 220 -15.91 9.39 5.71
N LEU A 221 -17.13 9.14 6.17
CA LEU A 221 -17.87 7.90 5.89
C LEU A 221 -17.97 7.60 4.39
N LEU A 222 -17.61 6.37 3.99
CA LEU A 222 -17.68 5.92 2.58
C LEU A 222 -19.10 5.51 2.17
N LYS A 223 -19.90 5.02 3.11
CA LYS A 223 -21.22 4.44 2.91
C LYS A 223 -22.14 4.86 4.06
N GLY A 224 -23.44 4.55 3.91
CA GLY A 224 -24.35 4.52 5.07
C GLY A 224 -23.90 3.49 6.12
N ASN A 225 -24.52 3.52 7.30
CA ASN A 225 -24.30 2.55 8.40
C ASN A 225 -22.92 2.62 9.08
N TYR A 226 -22.27 3.79 9.09
CA TYR A 226 -20.97 3.98 9.74
C TYR A 226 -19.88 2.97 9.31
N ASN A 227 -19.99 2.43 8.09
CA ASN A 227 -19.05 1.45 7.57
C ASN A 227 -17.75 2.15 7.16
N LYS A 228 -16.68 1.84 7.90
CA LYS A 228 -15.32 2.36 7.69
C LYS A 228 -14.34 1.25 7.30
N LEU A 229 -14.81 0.22 6.59
CA LEU A 229 -13.97 -0.88 6.11
C LEU A 229 -13.04 -0.40 4.96
N TYR A 230 -12.01 0.37 5.31
CA TYR A 230 -10.99 0.86 4.40
C TYR A 230 -9.91 -0.21 4.17
N PRO A 231 -9.74 -0.70 2.93
CA PRO A 231 -8.69 -1.68 2.64
C PRO A 231 -7.28 -1.21 3.02
N GLU A 232 -7.01 0.10 3.00
CA GLU A 232 -5.71 0.66 3.43
C GLU A 232 -5.43 0.49 4.92
N MET A 233 -6.45 0.15 5.71
CA MET A 233 -6.35 -0.06 7.16
C MET A 233 -6.26 -1.55 7.52
N HIS A 234 -6.12 -2.43 6.53
CA HIS A 234 -5.91 -3.86 6.78
C HIS A 234 -4.82 -4.09 7.85
N PRO A 235 -5.03 -5.03 8.78
CA PRO A 235 -6.28 -5.78 9.00
C PRO A 235 -7.34 -4.89 9.67
N ILE A 236 -8.57 -4.95 9.15
CA ILE A 236 -9.75 -4.26 9.67
C ILE A 236 -10.99 -5.15 9.49
N ALA A 237 -11.94 -5.05 10.41
CA ALA A 237 -13.23 -5.73 10.34
C ALA A 237 -14.39 -4.77 10.62
N TYR A 238 -15.59 -5.11 10.14
CA TYR A 238 -16.81 -4.34 10.29
C TYR A 238 -17.99 -5.28 10.56
N TRP A 239 -18.80 -4.92 11.55
CA TRP A 239 -20.02 -5.66 11.92
C TRP A 239 -21.17 -4.70 12.20
N GLU A 240 -22.37 -5.05 11.74
CA GLU A 240 -23.57 -4.22 11.87
C GLU A 240 -24.32 -4.45 13.20
N GLY A 241 -23.69 -5.05 14.21
CA GLY A 241 -24.29 -5.07 15.57
C GLY A 241 -25.47 -6.02 15.79
N ASP A 242 -25.75 -6.93 14.85
CA ASP A 242 -26.77 -7.97 15.03
C ASP A 242 -26.22 -9.35 14.68
N THR A 243 -26.69 -10.37 15.40
CA THR A 243 -26.38 -11.78 15.16
C THR A 243 -26.74 -12.26 13.75
N TYR A 244 -27.74 -11.64 13.11
CA TYR A 244 -28.09 -11.93 11.72
C TYR A 244 -27.13 -11.29 10.70
N HIS A 245 -26.32 -10.33 11.12
CA HIS A 245 -25.36 -9.67 10.25
C HIS A 245 -24.01 -10.39 10.31
N PRO A 246 -23.40 -10.67 9.15
CA PRO A 246 -22.08 -11.26 9.12
C PRO A 246 -21.01 -10.25 9.55
N LEU A 247 -19.86 -10.77 9.94
CA LEU A 247 -18.64 -10.00 10.12
C LEU A 247 -17.92 -9.91 8.77
N TYR A 248 -17.70 -8.69 8.30
CA TYR A 248 -16.86 -8.40 7.15
C TYR A 248 -15.45 -8.12 7.63
N TYR A 249 -14.43 -8.74 7.05
CA TYR A 249 -13.04 -8.42 7.39
C TYR A 249 -12.13 -8.51 6.20
N THR A 250 -11.06 -7.74 6.26
CA THR A 250 -10.05 -7.69 5.20
C THR A 250 -9.05 -8.83 5.36
N VAL A 251 -8.75 -9.53 4.27
CA VAL A 251 -7.68 -10.53 4.18
C VAL A 251 -6.70 -10.20 3.07
N ARG A 252 -5.46 -10.64 3.23
CA ARG A 252 -4.46 -10.66 2.15
C ARG A 252 -4.32 -12.09 1.64
N ASP A 253 -3.89 -12.23 0.38
CA ASP A 253 -3.59 -13.53 -0.24
C ASP A 253 -2.53 -14.36 0.52
N GLN A 254 -1.74 -13.73 1.40
CA GLN A 254 -0.71 -14.37 2.22
C GLN A 254 -1.20 -14.78 3.63
N ASP A 255 -2.44 -14.42 4.00
CA ASP A 255 -3.05 -14.77 5.30
C ASP A 255 -3.80 -16.13 5.24
N ILE A 256 -3.79 -16.82 4.08
CA ILE A 256 -4.46 -18.11 3.83
C ILE A 256 -3.42 -19.24 3.78
#